data_AF-A0AAU4GKL2-F1
#
_entry.id   AF-A0AAU4GKL2-F1
#
_cell.length_a   1.000
_cell.length_b   1.000
_cell.length_c   1.000
_cell.angle_alpha   90.00
_cell.angle_beta   90.00
_cell.angle_gamma   90.00
#
_symmetry.space_group_name_H-M   'P 1'
#
loop_
_entity.id
_entity.type
_entity.pdbx_description
1 polymer ?
#
loop_
_entity_poly.entity_id
_entity_poly.type
_entity_poly.pdbx_seq_one_letter_code
_entity_poly.pdbx_strand_id
1 'polypeptide(L)'
;MTNRVRTAHRLAARCLILALAVLGLQLAVTGAASADPSSSSWAKLRMCEASGRYNTNTGNGYFGAYQFNLDTWRSVGGQGRPDQASPREQDYRALYLYRMRGWQPWQCAGMLSLAADGDARSKRVPSYDESAYMGGGGLPAPPAPKPQPAPAPPSGAMPDWPGLVYAYGDCAPALKTFQLRMNAFGYGFTGTGCYYDKTRDAVLALQRANGINDSGRLGPKTWKAAWQGKPPR
;
A
#
# COMPACT_ATOMS: atom_id res chain seq x y z
N MET A 1 6.55 -89.03 35.10
CA MET A 1 6.91 -89.90 33.94
C MET A 1 6.72 -89.05 32.67
N THR A 2 7.78 -88.39 32.17
CA THR A 2 8.53 -88.74 30.92
C THR A 2 7.64 -88.77 29.68
N ASN A 3 7.90 -88.22 28.49
CA ASN A 3 9.01 -87.61 27.75
C ASN A 3 8.34 -87.20 26.38
N ARG A 4 8.73 -86.26 25.51
CA ARG A 4 9.96 -86.20 24.71
C ARG A 4 9.83 -85.04 23.70
N VAL A 5 10.96 -84.40 23.44
CA VAL A 5 11.27 -83.33 22.47
C VAL A 5 11.28 -83.82 21.01
N ARG A 6 11.07 -82.90 20.04
CA ARG A 6 11.64 -82.80 18.65
C ARG A 6 10.58 -82.28 17.65
N THR A 7 10.76 -81.34 16.72
CA THR A 7 11.90 -80.57 16.19
C THR A 7 11.35 -79.40 15.36
N ALA A 8 12.09 -78.29 15.31
CA ALA A 8 12.21 -77.25 14.27
C ALA A 8 11.09 -77.06 13.21
N HIS A 9 10.63 -75.82 13.03
CA HIS A 9 10.85 -75.06 11.79
C HIS A 9 10.31 -73.61 11.89
N ARG A 10 11.23 -72.67 11.67
CA ARG A 10 11.02 -71.32 11.12
C ARG A 10 10.51 -70.23 12.07
N LEU A 11 11.49 -69.59 12.71
CA LEU A 11 11.50 -68.16 13.03
C LEU A 11 10.99 -67.34 11.84
N ALA A 12 9.88 -66.63 11.98
CA ALA A 12 9.59 -65.35 11.32
C ALA A 12 8.26 -64.76 11.86
N ALA A 13 8.12 -64.68 13.18
CA ALA A 13 7.13 -63.80 13.79
C ALA A 13 7.87 -62.50 14.10
N ARG A 14 7.65 -61.42 13.32
CA ARG A 14 7.59 -60.03 13.80
C ARG A 14 7.48 -59.02 12.65
N CYS A 15 6.55 -58.08 12.87
CA CYS A 15 6.39 -56.78 12.22
C CYS A 15 5.86 -56.79 10.77
N LEU A 16 4.59 -57.17 10.62
CA LEU A 16 3.78 -56.58 9.55
C LEU A 16 3.41 -55.17 10.00
N ILE A 17 4.12 -54.17 9.47
CA ILE A 17 3.86 -52.75 9.69
C ILE A 17 2.51 -52.42 9.02
N LEU A 18 1.49 -52.14 9.83
CA LEU A 18 0.28 -51.44 9.37
C LEU A 18 0.69 -49.99 9.06
N ALA A 19 1.15 -49.76 7.83
CA ALA A 19 1.32 -48.40 7.31
C ALA A 19 -0.07 -47.83 7.02
N LEU A 20 -0.65 -47.15 8.01
CA LEU A 20 -1.78 -46.25 7.82
C LEU A 20 -1.31 -45.10 6.91
N ALA A 21 -1.52 -45.22 5.60
CA ALA A 21 -1.37 -44.12 4.68
C ALA A 21 -2.49 -43.11 4.96
N VAL A 22 -2.24 -42.18 5.88
CA VAL A 22 -3.06 -40.97 6.02
C VAL A 22 -2.82 -40.15 4.77
N LEU A 23 -3.68 -40.34 3.76
CA LEU A 23 -3.72 -39.51 2.58
C LEU A 23 -4.28 -38.14 2.99
N GLY A 24 -3.39 -37.29 3.52
CA GLY A 24 -3.71 -35.90 3.81
C GLY A 24 -4.04 -35.21 2.49
N LEU A 25 -5.33 -34.93 2.27
CA LEU A 25 -5.78 -34.05 1.19
C LEU A 25 -5.27 -32.64 1.51
N GLN A 26 -4.07 -32.34 1.05
CA GLN A 26 -3.54 -30.98 1.04
C GLN A 26 -4.34 -30.21 -0.02
N LEU A 27 -5.43 -29.59 0.40
CA LEU A 27 -6.06 -28.53 -0.38
C LEU A 27 -5.06 -27.39 -0.45
N ALA A 28 -4.28 -27.35 -1.52
CA ALA A 28 -3.56 -26.14 -1.89
C ALA A 28 -4.62 -25.05 -2.09
N VAL A 29 -4.76 -24.16 -1.10
CA VAL A 29 -5.47 -22.90 -1.29
C VAL A 29 -4.58 -22.10 -2.23
N THR A 30 -4.76 -22.31 -3.53
CA THR A 30 -4.27 -21.38 -4.53
C THR A 30 -5.06 -20.10 -4.31
N GLY A 31 -4.44 -19.13 -3.63
CA GLY A 31 -4.97 -17.78 -3.62
C GLY A 31 -5.20 -17.39 -5.07
N ALA A 32 -6.43 -17.03 -5.43
CA ALA A 32 -6.74 -16.59 -6.77
C ALA A 32 -5.73 -15.51 -7.16
N ALA A 33 -4.95 -15.76 -8.23
CA ALA A 33 -4.10 -14.72 -8.78
C ALA A 33 -4.99 -13.52 -9.10
N SER A 34 -4.71 -12.39 -8.45
CA SER A 34 -5.31 -11.11 -8.81
C SER A 34 -5.03 -10.88 -10.29
N ALA A 35 -6.11 -10.80 -11.07
CA ALA A 35 -6.04 -10.48 -12.48
C ALA A 35 -6.37 -9.00 -12.61
N ASP A 36 -5.36 -8.13 -12.62
CA ASP A 36 -5.52 -6.72 -12.99
C ASP A 36 -5.15 -6.49 -14.47
N PRO A 37 -5.56 -5.37 -15.09
CA PRO A 37 -5.27 -5.13 -16.49
C PRO A 37 -3.78 -4.99 -16.74
N SER A 38 -3.32 -5.40 -17.92
CA SER A 38 -1.89 -5.29 -18.28
C SER A 38 -1.39 -3.84 -18.25
N SER A 39 -0.07 -3.67 -18.04
CA SER A 39 0.59 -2.37 -18.14
C SER A 39 0.35 -1.68 -19.49
N SER A 40 0.27 -2.46 -20.57
CA SER A 40 -0.07 -1.97 -21.92
C SER A 40 -1.48 -1.39 -21.99
N SER A 41 -2.47 -2.02 -21.34
CA SER A 41 -3.84 -1.49 -21.27
C SER A 41 -3.87 -0.13 -20.55
N TRP A 42 -3.16 -0.01 -19.44
CA TRP A 42 -3.03 1.24 -18.69
C TRP A 42 -2.26 2.33 -19.46
N ALA A 43 -1.24 1.95 -20.22
CA ALA A 43 -0.52 2.87 -21.10
C ALA A 43 -1.43 3.39 -22.23
N LYS A 44 -2.20 2.51 -22.89
CA LYS A 44 -3.18 2.91 -23.92
C LYS A 44 -4.22 3.87 -23.36
N LEU A 45 -4.75 3.59 -22.18
CA LEU A 45 -5.69 4.47 -21.50
C LEU A 45 -5.08 5.86 -21.29
N ARG A 46 -3.92 5.96 -20.63
CA ARG A 46 -3.26 7.26 -20.37
C ARG A 46 -2.89 8.02 -21.65
N MET A 47 -2.50 7.31 -22.71
CA MET A 47 -2.22 7.93 -24.00
C MET A 47 -3.47 8.55 -24.61
N CYS A 48 -4.62 7.88 -24.52
CA CYS A 48 -5.88 8.42 -25.01
C CYS A 48 -6.39 9.58 -24.13
N GLU A 49 -6.34 9.43 -22.79
CA GLU A 49 -6.87 10.42 -21.83
C GLU A 49 -6.03 11.71 -21.79
N ALA A 50 -4.71 11.58 -21.79
CA ALA A 50 -3.80 12.68 -21.45
C ALA A 50 -2.51 12.72 -22.28
N SER A 51 -2.44 11.95 -23.37
CA SER A 51 -1.19 11.76 -24.13
C SER A 51 -0.03 11.25 -23.25
N GLY A 52 -0.35 10.46 -22.21
CA GLY A 52 0.62 9.90 -21.27
C GLY A 52 1.11 10.85 -20.16
N ARG A 53 0.61 12.09 -20.11
CA ARG A 53 1.13 13.14 -19.21
C ARG A 53 0.41 13.17 -17.85
N TYR A 54 1.13 12.89 -16.76
CA TYR A 54 0.62 12.91 -15.39
C TYR A 54 0.31 14.29 -14.83
N ASN A 55 0.86 15.35 -15.42
CA ASN A 55 0.63 16.74 -15.01
C ASN A 55 -0.42 17.44 -15.89
N THR A 56 -1.24 16.70 -16.63
CA THR A 56 -2.23 17.28 -17.54
C THR A 56 -3.29 18.07 -16.78
N ASN A 57 -3.46 19.31 -17.18
CA ASN A 57 -4.52 20.20 -16.73
C ASN A 57 -4.83 21.20 -17.84
N THR A 58 -5.90 20.94 -18.58
CA THR A 58 -6.32 21.77 -19.73
C THR A 58 -7.41 22.77 -19.36
N GLY A 59 -7.81 22.83 -18.09
CA GLY A 59 -8.95 23.63 -17.63
C GLY A 59 -10.32 23.00 -17.91
N ASN A 60 -10.39 21.75 -18.37
CA ASN A 60 -11.65 21.06 -18.68
C ASN A 60 -12.34 20.38 -17.47
N GLY A 61 -11.85 20.60 -16.24
CA GLY A 61 -12.39 19.99 -15.03
C GLY A 61 -11.89 18.57 -14.72
N TYR A 62 -11.01 18.03 -15.55
CA TYR A 62 -10.36 16.74 -15.37
C TYR A 62 -8.84 16.91 -15.31
N PHE A 63 -8.18 16.03 -14.55
CA PHE A 63 -6.80 16.23 -14.16
C PHE A 63 -5.98 14.93 -14.25
N GLY A 64 -4.70 15.09 -14.57
CA GLY A 64 -3.70 14.03 -14.52
C GLY A 64 -3.77 13.01 -15.65
N ALA A 65 -2.95 11.96 -15.57
CA ALA A 65 -2.78 10.99 -16.66
C ALA A 65 -4.04 10.18 -16.97
N TYR A 66 -4.96 10.09 -16.00
CA TYR A 66 -6.20 9.32 -16.07
C TYR A 66 -7.44 10.21 -16.14
N GLN A 67 -7.27 11.52 -16.33
CA GLN A 67 -8.35 12.50 -16.44
C GLN A 67 -9.41 12.31 -15.34
N PHE A 68 -8.99 12.31 -14.07
CA PHE A 68 -9.92 12.26 -12.95
C PHE A 68 -10.63 13.60 -12.78
N ASN A 69 -11.94 13.60 -12.52
CA ASN A 69 -12.58 14.74 -11.86
C ASN A 69 -12.36 14.67 -10.34
N LEU A 70 -12.52 15.80 -9.64
CA LEU A 70 -12.18 15.88 -8.21
C LEU A 70 -13.06 15.00 -7.32
N ASP A 71 -14.34 14.83 -7.65
CA ASP A 71 -15.24 14.00 -6.84
C ASP A 71 -14.90 12.52 -6.94
N THR A 72 -14.59 12.04 -8.15
CA THR A 72 -14.13 10.66 -8.36
C THR A 72 -12.78 10.45 -7.70
N TRP A 73 -11.85 11.39 -7.83
CA TRP A 73 -10.54 11.35 -7.16
C TRP A 73 -10.69 11.19 -5.65
N ARG A 74 -11.52 12.01 -5.03
CA ARG A 74 -11.81 11.94 -3.58
C ARG A 74 -12.52 10.65 -3.19
N SER A 75 -13.39 10.11 -4.06
CA SER A 75 -14.12 8.86 -3.78
C SER A 75 -13.19 7.64 -3.64
N VAL A 76 -12.03 7.67 -4.27
CA VAL A 76 -10.97 6.65 -4.12
C VAL A 76 -9.87 7.08 -3.16
N GLY A 77 -10.11 8.09 -2.32
CA GLY A 77 -9.24 8.58 -1.27
C GLY A 77 -8.14 9.56 -1.70
N GLY A 78 -8.20 10.05 -2.93
CA GLY A 78 -7.28 11.06 -3.44
C GLY A 78 -7.46 12.41 -2.75
N GLN A 79 -6.35 13.11 -2.49
CA GLN A 79 -6.32 14.46 -1.92
C GLN A 79 -5.78 15.48 -2.93
N GLY A 80 -6.12 16.76 -2.77
CA GLY A 80 -5.71 17.81 -3.70
C GLY A 80 -6.24 17.59 -5.12
N ARG A 81 -5.50 18.06 -6.13
CA ARG A 81 -5.81 17.78 -7.54
C ARG A 81 -4.95 16.63 -8.08
N PRO A 82 -5.50 15.74 -8.92
CA PRO A 82 -4.77 14.62 -9.52
C PRO A 82 -3.50 15.04 -10.28
N ASP A 83 -3.51 16.15 -11.03
CA ASP A 83 -2.37 16.67 -11.80
C ASP A 83 -1.16 17.08 -10.94
N GLN A 84 -1.40 17.31 -9.65
CA GLN A 84 -0.37 17.66 -8.66
C GLN A 84 0.11 16.45 -7.85
N ALA A 85 -0.59 15.32 -7.97
CA ALA A 85 -0.22 14.08 -7.31
C ALA A 85 0.93 13.38 -8.06
N SER A 86 1.73 12.61 -7.33
CA SER A 86 2.81 11.82 -7.94
C SER A 86 2.25 10.80 -8.94
N PRO A 87 3.03 10.36 -9.94
CA PRO A 87 2.59 9.32 -10.86
C PRO A 87 2.12 8.05 -10.14
N ARG A 88 2.87 7.63 -9.11
CA ARG A 88 2.54 6.47 -8.26
C ARG A 88 1.20 6.63 -7.56
N GLU A 89 0.88 7.84 -7.07
CA GLU A 89 -0.43 8.13 -6.46
C GLU A 89 -1.56 8.03 -7.49
N GLN A 90 -1.37 8.59 -8.68
CA GLN A 90 -2.37 8.53 -9.75
C GLN A 90 -2.60 7.08 -10.22
N ASP A 91 -1.55 6.29 -10.38
CA ASP A 91 -1.63 4.86 -10.76
C ASP A 91 -2.39 4.05 -9.71
N TYR A 92 -2.07 4.25 -8.44
CA TYR A 92 -2.75 3.63 -7.31
C TYR A 92 -4.26 3.91 -7.32
N ARG A 93 -4.63 5.19 -7.46
CA ARG A 93 -6.04 5.61 -7.44
C ARG A 93 -6.78 5.15 -8.69
N ALA A 94 -6.11 5.10 -9.84
CA ALA A 94 -6.66 4.52 -11.07
C ALA A 94 -6.92 3.02 -10.91
N LEU A 95 -5.98 2.27 -10.35
CA LEU A 95 -6.17 0.85 -10.06
C LEU A 95 -7.33 0.64 -9.10
N TYR A 96 -7.40 1.45 -8.04
CA TYR A 96 -8.47 1.35 -7.07
C TYR A 96 -9.83 1.66 -7.71
N LEU A 97 -9.92 2.71 -8.53
CA LEU A 97 -11.14 3.04 -9.25
C LEU A 97 -11.58 1.92 -10.21
N TYR A 98 -10.63 1.29 -10.91
CA TYR A 98 -10.90 0.13 -11.76
C TYR A 98 -11.43 -1.05 -10.95
N ARG A 99 -10.79 -1.40 -9.83
CA ARG A 99 -11.28 -2.48 -8.95
C ARG A 99 -12.65 -2.17 -8.35
N MET A 100 -13.04 -0.89 -8.27
CA MET A 100 -14.38 -0.49 -7.84
C MET A 100 -15.43 -0.52 -8.96
N ARG A 101 -15.09 -0.12 -10.19
CA ARG A 101 -16.08 0.21 -11.24
C ARG A 101 -15.82 -0.45 -12.60
N GLY A 102 -14.72 -1.18 -12.73
CA GLY A 102 -14.14 -1.58 -14.01
C GLY A 102 -13.76 -0.36 -14.85
N TRP A 103 -13.75 -0.52 -16.17
CA TRP A 103 -13.41 0.54 -17.11
C TRP A 103 -14.45 1.66 -17.27
N GLN A 104 -15.64 1.52 -16.68
CA GLN A 104 -16.77 2.44 -16.87
C GLN A 104 -16.48 3.93 -16.65
N PRO A 105 -15.60 4.35 -15.72
CA PRO A 105 -15.30 5.77 -15.52
C PRO A 105 -14.56 6.45 -16.67
N TRP A 106 -13.96 5.68 -17.60
CA TRP A 106 -13.11 6.20 -18.65
C TRP A 106 -13.72 5.99 -20.04
N GLN A 107 -14.05 7.08 -20.72
CA GLN A 107 -14.59 7.03 -22.09
C GLN A 107 -13.57 6.41 -23.07
N CYS A 108 -12.28 6.76 -22.93
CA CYS A 108 -11.22 6.20 -23.74
C CYS A 108 -11.10 4.68 -23.61
N ALA A 109 -11.34 4.12 -22.42
CA ALA A 109 -11.30 2.67 -22.24
C ALA A 109 -12.38 1.97 -23.09
N GLY A 110 -13.56 2.57 -23.20
CA GLY A 110 -14.63 2.10 -24.10
C GLY A 110 -14.25 2.23 -25.57
N MET A 111 -13.69 3.37 -25.99
CA MET A 111 -13.25 3.58 -27.38
C MET A 111 -12.12 2.62 -27.80
N LEU A 112 -11.25 2.27 -26.85
CA LEU A 112 -10.15 1.33 -27.05
C LEU A 112 -10.57 -0.14 -26.89
N SER A 113 -11.85 -0.40 -26.56
CA SER A 113 -12.38 -1.74 -26.26
C SER A 113 -11.53 -2.50 -25.23
N LEU A 114 -11.11 -1.82 -24.16
CA LEU A 114 -10.35 -2.47 -23.09
C LEU A 114 -11.23 -3.49 -22.36
N ALA A 115 -10.79 -4.75 -22.37
CA ALA A 115 -11.50 -5.82 -21.69
C ALA A 115 -11.33 -5.70 -20.17
N ALA A 116 -12.43 -5.90 -19.43
CA ALA A 116 -12.39 -6.08 -17.99
C ALA A 116 -12.00 -7.52 -17.64
N ASP A 117 -11.25 -7.68 -16.56
CA ASP A 117 -10.84 -8.96 -15.96
C ASP A 117 -11.63 -9.24 -14.67
N GLY A 118 -11.21 -10.30 -13.96
CA GLY A 118 -11.85 -10.73 -12.71
C GLY A 118 -11.73 -9.73 -11.56
N ASP A 119 -10.80 -8.77 -11.62
CA ASP A 119 -10.66 -7.77 -10.56
C ASP A 119 -11.53 -6.53 -10.77
N ALA A 120 -12.09 -6.36 -11.97
CA ALA A 120 -13.09 -5.33 -12.21
C ALA A 120 -14.28 -5.51 -11.25
N ARG A 121 -14.58 -4.46 -10.48
CA ARG A 121 -15.66 -4.44 -9.47
C ARG A 121 -15.46 -5.42 -8.30
N SER A 122 -14.26 -5.96 -8.12
CA SER A 122 -13.89 -6.78 -6.94
C SER A 122 -13.95 -6.02 -5.62
N LYS A 123 -13.89 -4.67 -5.67
CA LYS A 123 -13.77 -3.77 -4.50
C LYS A 123 -12.52 -3.99 -3.66
N ARG A 124 -11.54 -4.77 -4.14
CA ARG A 124 -10.25 -4.92 -3.46
C ARG A 124 -9.52 -3.58 -3.47
N VAL A 125 -9.13 -3.12 -2.30
CA VAL A 125 -8.26 -1.94 -2.15
C VAL A 125 -6.84 -2.37 -2.55
N PRO A 126 -6.19 -1.72 -3.54
CA PRO A 126 -4.80 -2.01 -3.86
C PRO A 126 -3.86 -1.56 -2.76
N SER A 127 -2.68 -2.18 -2.72
CA SER A 127 -1.44 -1.61 -2.24
C SER A 127 -0.75 -0.85 -3.36
N TYR A 128 0.20 0.02 -3.02
CA TYR A 128 0.96 0.71 -4.07
C TYR A 128 1.89 -0.22 -4.86
N ASP A 129 2.38 -1.30 -4.25
CA ASP A 129 3.25 -2.26 -4.94
C ASP A 129 2.45 -3.00 -6.02
N GLU A 130 1.16 -3.30 -5.76
CA GLU A 130 0.25 -3.82 -6.77
C GLU A 130 0.03 -2.83 -7.94
N SER A 131 0.13 -1.51 -7.73
CA SER A 131 0.00 -0.54 -8.83
C SER A 131 1.31 -0.21 -9.56
N ALA A 132 2.46 -0.65 -9.04
CA ALA A 132 3.77 -0.22 -9.53
C ALA A 132 4.02 -0.62 -10.99
N TYR A 133 3.41 -1.71 -11.45
CA TYR A 133 3.56 -2.21 -12.82
C TYR A 133 2.84 -1.36 -13.87
N MET A 134 1.92 -0.47 -13.46
CA MET A 134 1.09 0.32 -14.37
C MET A 134 1.86 1.46 -15.06
N GLY A 135 2.97 1.91 -14.48
CA GLY A 135 3.75 3.07 -14.93
C GLY A 135 4.34 2.94 -16.34
N GLY A 136 4.34 4.04 -17.11
CA GLY A 136 4.62 4.10 -18.56
C GLY A 136 5.96 4.72 -18.93
N GLY A 137 6.93 4.63 -18.03
CA GLY A 137 8.26 5.16 -18.24
C GLY A 137 9.00 5.17 -16.92
N GLY A 138 10.04 4.35 -16.83
CA GLY A 138 11.05 4.49 -15.80
C GLY A 138 11.65 5.88 -15.91
N LEU A 139 11.16 6.81 -15.09
CA LEU A 139 11.91 7.93 -14.60
C LEU A 139 11.81 7.87 -13.08
N PRO A 140 12.91 8.10 -12.34
CA PRO A 140 12.79 8.35 -10.91
C PRO A 140 11.77 9.46 -10.69
N ALA A 141 11.11 9.44 -9.53
CA ALA A 141 10.26 10.54 -9.09
C ALA A 141 10.94 11.88 -9.46
N PRO A 142 10.23 12.86 -10.06
CA PRO A 142 10.83 14.15 -10.35
C PRO A 142 11.52 14.65 -9.08
N PRO A 143 12.70 15.30 -9.16
CA PRO A 143 13.31 15.91 -8.00
C PRO A 143 12.23 16.75 -7.32
N ALA A 144 12.08 16.55 -6.01
CA ALA A 144 11.15 17.31 -5.20
C ALA A 144 11.21 18.79 -5.62
N PRO A 145 10.07 19.51 -5.67
CA PRO A 145 10.11 20.96 -5.84
C PRO A 145 11.20 21.53 -4.93
N LYS A 146 12.08 22.37 -5.48
CA LYS A 146 13.12 23.03 -4.68
C LYS A 146 12.49 23.54 -3.38
N PRO A 147 13.10 23.31 -2.20
CA PRO A 147 12.52 23.74 -0.94
C PRO A 147 12.18 25.22 -0.99
N GLN A 148 10.90 25.56 -1.03
CA GLN A 148 10.48 26.86 -0.52
C GLN A 148 10.74 26.82 1.00
N PRO A 149 11.36 27.85 1.59
CA PRO A 149 11.46 27.95 3.03
C PRO A 149 10.04 27.95 3.60
N ALA A 150 9.64 26.83 4.20
CA ALA A 150 8.43 26.79 5.00
C ALA A 150 8.64 27.67 6.24
N PRO A 151 7.59 28.35 6.75
CA PRO A 151 7.65 29.03 8.03
C PRO A 151 8.17 28.07 9.10
N ALA A 152 9.03 28.55 10.00
CA ALA A 152 9.58 27.76 11.09
C ALA A 152 8.45 27.02 11.85
N PRO A 153 8.57 25.71 12.12
CA PRO A 153 7.59 25.01 12.95
C PRO A 153 7.56 25.64 14.36
N PRO A 154 6.40 25.70 15.03
CA PRO A 154 6.30 26.31 16.35
C PRO A 154 7.19 25.54 17.32
N SER A 155 8.08 26.27 18.01
CA SER A 155 8.91 25.82 19.13
C SER A 155 8.09 25.59 20.40
N GLY A 156 6.87 25.06 20.27
CA GLY A 156 5.95 24.83 21.36
C GLY A 156 6.31 23.60 22.19
N ALA A 157 5.97 23.65 23.49
CA ALA A 157 6.06 22.52 24.41
C ALA A 157 5.40 21.26 23.82
N MET A 158 5.93 20.08 24.18
CA MET A 158 5.36 18.80 23.73
C MET A 158 3.91 18.68 24.22
N PRO A 159 2.93 18.52 23.31
CA PRO A 159 1.54 18.28 23.69
C PRO A 159 1.38 16.90 24.34
N ASP A 160 0.39 16.80 25.23
CA ASP A 160 0.00 15.53 25.84
C ASP A 160 -0.34 14.47 24.79
N TRP A 161 -0.06 13.23 25.14
CA TRP A 161 -0.38 12.09 24.28
C TRP A 161 -1.91 11.95 24.15
N PRO A 162 -2.48 11.92 22.93
CA PRO A 162 -3.93 11.85 22.68
C PRO A 162 -4.63 10.53 23.08
N GLY A 163 -3.90 9.54 23.60
CA GLY A 163 -4.49 8.29 24.09
C GLY A 163 -4.80 7.23 23.03
N LEU A 164 -4.56 7.50 21.74
CA LEU A 164 -4.88 6.59 20.63
C LEU A 164 -3.63 6.22 19.82
N VAL A 165 -3.41 4.93 19.57
CA VAL A 165 -2.35 4.48 18.65
C VAL A 165 -2.84 4.62 17.22
N TYR A 166 -2.16 5.43 16.42
CA TYR A 166 -2.52 5.64 15.02
C TYR A 166 -1.76 4.70 14.08
N ALA A 167 -2.43 4.26 13.02
CA ALA A 167 -1.90 3.41 11.97
C ALA A 167 -2.35 3.91 10.58
N TYR A 168 -1.84 3.26 9.54
CA TYR A 168 -2.16 3.60 8.16
C TYR A 168 -3.67 3.64 7.92
N GLY A 169 -4.16 4.75 7.34
CA GLY A 169 -5.59 4.98 7.10
C GLY A 169 -6.27 5.88 8.12
N ASP A 170 -5.70 6.04 9.31
CA ASP A 170 -6.30 6.89 10.35
C ASP A 170 -6.22 8.38 9.99
N CYS A 171 -7.27 9.13 10.30
CA CYS A 171 -7.27 10.58 10.23
C CYS A 171 -7.68 11.18 11.57
N ALA A 172 -6.87 12.09 12.12
CA ALA A 172 -7.11 12.72 13.40
C ALA A 172 -6.40 14.09 13.50
N PRO A 173 -6.94 15.05 14.27
CA PRO A 173 -6.26 16.32 14.54
C PRO A 173 -4.84 16.14 15.11
N ALA A 174 -4.63 15.14 15.97
CA ALA A 174 -3.31 14.85 16.52
C ALA A 174 -2.28 14.42 15.46
N LEU A 175 -2.70 13.76 14.38
CA LEU A 175 -1.81 13.41 13.28
C LEU A 175 -1.33 14.63 12.51
N LYS A 176 -2.16 15.68 12.41
CA LYS A 176 -1.75 16.96 11.82
C LYS A 176 -0.65 17.60 12.67
N THR A 177 -0.80 17.56 14.00
CA THR A 177 0.21 18.04 14.94
C THR A 177 1.53 17.27 14.77
N PHE A 178 1.49 15.94 14.74
CA PHE A 178 2.67 15.11 14.49
C PHE A 178 3.34 15.44 13.16
N GLN A 179 2.57 15.50 12.07
CA GLN A 179 3.08 15.79 10.73
C GLN A 179 3.78 17.15 10.67
N LEU A 180 3.13 18.20 11.18
CA LEU A 180 3.74 19.54 11.22
C LEU A 180 4.99 19.55 12.12
N ARG A 181 5.00 18.78 13.21
CA ARG A 181 6.19 18.62 14.04
C ARG A 181 7.35 17.97 13.27
N MET A 182 7.09 16.94 12.48
CA MET A 182 8.12 16.26 11.69
C MET A 182 8.79 17.18 10.65
N ASN A 183 8.23 18.36 10.34
CA ASN A 183 8.91 19.35 9.51
C ASN A 183 10.18 19.91 10.13
N ALA A 184 10.30 19.87 11.47
CA ALA A 184 11.55 20.19 12.16
C ALA A 184 12.69 19.22 11.78
N PHE A 185 12.36 18.05 11.23
CA PHE A 185 13.30 17.07 10.71
C PHE A 185 13.33 17.03 9.16
N GLY A 186 12.78 18.06 8.49
CA GLY A 186 12.89 18.20 7.03
C GLY A 186 11.83 17.46 6.21
N TYR A 187 10.79 16.89 6.83
CA TYR A 187 9.81 16.09 6.07
C TYR A 187 8.86 16.91 5.18
N GLY A 188 8.64 18.21 5.43
CA GLY A 188 7.82 19.07 4.56
C GLY A 188 6.35 18.62 4.42
N PHE A 189 5.72 18.19 5.50
CA PHE A 189 4.29 17.97 5.61
C PHE A 189 3.48 19.27 5.56
N THR A 190 2.33 19.21 4.91
CA THR A 190 1.29 20.24 4.94
C THR A 190 0.34 20.11 6.14
N GLY A 191 0.43 19.00 6.89
CA GLY A 191 -0.45 18.73 8.04
C GLY A 191 -1.86 18.32 7.61
N THR A 192 -1.98 17.29 6.78
CA THR A 192 -3.27 16.76 6.30
C THR A 192 -4.09 16.12 7.42
N GLY A 193 -3.44 15.67 8.49
CA GLY A 193 -4.09 14.96 9.58
C GLY A 193 -4.36 13.49 9.31
N CYS A 194 -3.88 12.96 8.17
CA CYS A 194 -4.11 11.56 7.79
C CYS A 194 -2.82 10.76 7.69
N TYR A 195 -2.84 9.56 8.26
CA TYR A 195 -1.73 8.63 8.34
C TYR A 195 -1.60 7.82 7.06
N TYR A 196 -0.87 8.36 6.09
CA TYR A 196 -0.51 7.65 4.85
C TYR A 196 1.01 7.49 4.73
N ASP A 197 1.51 7.09 3.57
CA ASP A 197 2.91 6.70 3.34
C ASP A 197 3.92 7.67 3.93
N LYS A 198 3.80 8.96 3.60
CA LYS A 198 4.74 9.97 4.12
C LYS A 198 4.77 10.00 5.66
N THR A 199 3.62 9.85 6.31
CA THR A 199 3.52 9.81 7.78
C THR A 199 4.06 8.50 8.34
N ARG A 200 3.76 7.37 7.70
CA ARG A 200 4.29 6.04 8.06
C ARG A 200 5.81 6.01 7.97
N ASP A 201 6.38 6.55 6.90
CA ASP A 201 7.82 6.60 6.66
C ASP A 201 8.51 7.46 7.73
N ALA A 202 7.92 8.62 8.03
CA ALA A 202 8.39 9.48 9.12
C ALA A 202 8.34 8.78 10.48
N VAL A 203 7.27 8.01 10.75
CA VAL A 203 7.13 7.21 11.97
C VAL A 203 8.17 6.11 12.05
N LEU A 204 8.36 5.32 10.99
CA LEU A 204 9.35 4.26 10.93
C LEU A 204 10.78 4.80 11.10
N ALA A 205 11.11 5.88 10.41
CA ALA A 205 12.43 6.51 10.53
C ALA A 205 12.68 7.03 11.96
N LEU A 206 11.67 7.63 12.57
CA LEU A 206 11.74 8.08 13.96
C LEU A 206 11.85 6.93 14.95
N GLN A 207 11.16 5.81 14.71
CA GLN A 207 11.25 4.60 15.52
C GLN A 207 12.68 4.04 15.50
N ARG A 208 13.24 3.84 14.30
CA ARG A 208 14.62 3.37 14.08
C ARG A 208 15.65 4.25 14.78
N ALA A 209 15.55 5.55 14.61
CA ALA A 209 16.50 6.51 15.19
C ALA A 209 16.49 6.52 16.73
N ASN A 210 15.40 6.06 17.34
CA ASN A 210 15.17 6.11 18.78
C ASN A 210 15.11 4.71 19.43
N GLY A 211 15.45 3.65 18.70
CA GLY A 211 15.41 2.28 19.23
C GLY A 211 14.01 1.81 19.67
N ILE A 212 12.97 2.36 19.05
CA ILE A 212 11.58 1.94 19.25
C ILE A 212 11.30 0.84 18.23
N ASN A 213 10.48 -0.16 18.58
CA ASN A 213 10.07 -1.19 17.64
C ASN A 213 9.46 -0.58 16.36
N ASP A 214 9.95 -1.02 15.20
CA ASP A 214 9.61 -0.57 13.84
C ASP A 214 8.20 -1.02 13.40
N SER A 215 7.21 -0.82 14.27
CA SER A 215 5.82 -1.22 14.06
C SER A 215 5.13 -0.41 12.96
N GLY A 216 5.67 0.75 12.59
CA GLY A 216 5.02 1.67 11.66
C GLY A 216 3.70 2.25 12.18
N ARG A 217 3.46 2.15 13.51
CA ARG A 217 2.32 2.73 14.22
C ARG A 217 2.79 3.90 15.10
N LEU A 218 2.06 5.00 15.09
CA LEU A 218 2.32 6.13 15.99
C LEU A 218 1.66 5.87 17.34
N GLY A 219 2.45 5.38 18.28
CA GLY A 219 2.08 5.24 19.68
C GLY A 219 2.77 6.28 20.58
N PRO A 220 2.54 6.23 21.92
CA PRO A 220 3.02 7.23 22.86
C PRO A 220 4.55 7.40 22.86
N LYS A 221 5.30 6.30 22.68
CA LYS A 221 6.78 6.34 22.59
C LYS A 221 7.25 7.10 21.36
N THR A 222 6.65 6.82 20.21
CA THR A 222 6.97 7.50 18.94
C THR A 222 6.54 8.97 18.96
N TRP A 223 5.41 9.29 19.58
CA TRP A 223 4.99 10.68 19.81
C TRP A 223 6.02 11.44 20.63
N LYS A 224 6.41 10.90 21.80
CA LYS A 224 7.45 11.51 22.65
C LYS A 224 8.77 11.72 21.88
N ALA A 225 9.18 10.75 21.07
CA ALA A 225 10.39 10.84 20.27
C ALA A 225 10.36 11.99 19.25
N ALA A 226 9.19 12.39 18.75
CA ALA A 226 9.10 13.50 17.79
C ALA A 226 9.49 14.85 18.41
N TRP A 227 9.34 15.02 19.74
CA TRP A 227 9.75 16.24 20.45
C TRP A 227 11.07 16.09 21.18
N GLN A 228 11.31 14.95 21.82
CA GLN A 228 12.42 14.77 22.77
C GLN A 228 13.44 13.72 22.32
N GLY A 229 13.20 13.06 21.19
CA GLY A 229 14.04 11.99 20.66
C GLY A 229 15.17 12.49 19.75
N LYS A 230 15.95 11.53 19.28
CA LYS A 230 16.95 11.74 18.24
C LYS A 230 16.26 11.99 16.90
N PRO A 231 16.74 12.98 16.11
CA PRO A 231 16.23 13.21 14.77
C PRO A 231 16.52 11.98 13.88
N PRO A 232 15.57 11.58 13.00
CA PRO A 232 15.84 10.58 11.96
C PRO A 232 16.94 11.08 11.01
N ARG A 233 17.86 10.19 10.60
CA ARG A 233 18.90 10.48 9.62
C ARG A 233 18.43 10.17 8.20
#